data_AF-A0A0G0G107-F1
#
_entry.id   AF-A0A0G0G107-F1
#
_cell.length_a   1.000
_cell.length_b   1.000
_cell.length_c   1.000
_cell.angle_alpha   90.00
_cell.angle_beta   90.00
_cell.angle_gamma   90.00
#
_symmetry.space_group_name_H-M   'P 1'
#
loop_
_entity.id
_entity.type
_entity.pdbx_description
1 polymer ?
#
loop_
_entity_poly.entity_id
_entity_poly.type
_entity_poly.pdbx_seq_one_letter_code
_entity_poly.pdbx_strand_id
1 'polypeptide(L)'
;MNNNKEKEKTVSSIINSNLSKLNVSEEDILLINNLVSSYYRKRIGVSNSAPETMASAFLWVYSKSSFLWEGDKKWSLQSLASLFNANPKTAGDVASKILKTLKIRLWDKRFCRQDVMKGSPFEKYVMTTSGMIVPKEMLEKFSRGSFGVNNTKEDYFDEAMDYLEEDEEEKAIEYLNKALALDEKYIEAISELGLIYFDENISKSLEYYKKAVELSKKELGGEWPKDLEWAVSKNRPYMMAIQGLGLTNWRQNNVEDAKELFKLLLDMNPNDNQGIRYCMAALYRGLTWEEFGKIEDHCAKKGEYNEVDILLKEQNELYSFWKSPEDNKDEQ
;
A
#
# COMPACT_ATOMS: atom_id res chain seq x y z
N MET A 1 13.90 34.58 -14.62
CA MET A 1 14.56 33.25 -14.46
C MET A 1 16.09 33.30 -14.65
N ASN A 2 16.68 34.24 -15.41
CA ASN A 2 18.13 34.30 -15.65
C ASN A 2 19.00 34.67 -14.42
N ASN A 3 18.57 35.61 -13.58
CA ASN A 3 19.43 36.18 -12.53
C ASN A 3 19.85 35.18 -11.44
N ASN A 4 18.96 34.26 -11.02
CA ASN A 4 19.32 33.28 -9.97
C ASN A 4 20.34 32.24 -10.45
N LYS A 5 20.28 31.86 -11.73
CA LYS A 5 21.22 30.89 -12.32
C LYS A 5 22.61 31.49 -12.50
N GLU A 6 22.69 32.78 -12.79
CA GLU A 6 23.95 33.52 -12.81
C GLU A 6 24.54 33.67 -11.40
N LYS A 7 23.73 34.08 -10.43
CA LYS A 7 24.13 34.15 -9.01
C LYS A 7 24.63 32.81 -8.48
N GLU A 8 23.94 31.71 -8.80
CA GLU A 8 24.36 30.35 -8.46
C GLU A 8 25.76 30.06 -9.02
N LYS A 9 25.97 30.28 -10.33
CA LYS A 9 27.27 30.06 -10.97
C LYS A 9 28.38 30.89 -10.34
N THR A 10 28.13 32.16 -10.06
CA THR A 10 29.12 33.06 -9.43
C THR A 10 29.50 32.56 -8.03
N VAL A 11 28.51 32.23 -7.19
CA VAL A 11 28.76 31.76 -5.83
C VAL A 11 29.45 30.40 -5.83
N SER A 12 29.01 29.45 -6.65
CA SER A 12 29.67 28.14 -6.78
C SER A 12 31.11 28.26 -7.25
N SER A 13 31.40 29.16 -8.20
CA SER A 13 32.77 29.43 -8.65
C SER A 13 33.65 29.93 -7.51
N ILE A 14 33.19 30.95 -6.76
CA ILE A 14 33.91 31.53 -5.62
C ILE A 14 34.21 30.48 -4.54
N ILE A 15 33.22 29.65 -4.21
CA ILE A 15 33.38 28.56 -3.24
C ILE A 15 34.46 27.59 -3.74
N ASN A 16 34.28 27.03 -4.95
CA ASN A 16 35.15 25.99 -5.49
C ASN A 16 36.61 26.44 -5.62
N SER A 17 36.87 27.72 -5.96
CA SER A 17 38.24 28.26 -6.00
C SER A 17 38.93 28.35 -4.63
N ASN A 18 38.19 28.23 -3.52
CA ASN A 18 38.72 28.34 -2.17
C ASN A 18 38.62 27.06 -1.34
N LEU A 19 37.93 26.02 -1.83
CA LEU A 19 37.76 24.76 -1.10
C LEU A 19 39.08 24.04 -0.79
N SER A 20 40.10 24.18 -1.64
CA SER A 20 41.43 23.60 -1.42
C SER A 20 42.09 24.06 -0.11
N LYS A 21 41.70 25.22 0.42
CA LYS A 21 42.21 25.76 1.70
C LYS A 21 41.58 25.10 2.93
N LEU A 22 40.50 24.33 2.75
CA LEU A 22 39.67 23.73 3.80
C LEU A 22 39.83 22.20 3.93
N ASN A 23 40.81 21.60 3.23
CA ASN A 23 41.08 20.15 3.26
C ASN A 23 39.82 19.28 3.03
N VAL A 24 39.05 19.62 1.99
CA VAL A 24 37.79 18.94 1.67
C VAL A 24 37.99 17.61 0.93
N SER A 25 37.06 16.68 1.13
CA SER A 25 36.92 15.45 0.34
C SER A 25 36.08 15.66 -0.92
N GLU A 26 36.00 14.66 -1.80
CA GLU A 26 35.07 14.68 -2.94
C GLU A 26 33.60 14.74 -2.49
N GLU A 27 33.27 14.06 -1.38
CA GLU A 27 31.94 14.09 -0.76
C GLU A 27 31.56 15.51 -0.31
N ASP A 28 32.49 16.22 0.33
CA ASP A 28 32.27 17.61 0.76
C ASP A 28 31.91 18.51 -0.41
N ILE A 29 32.67 18.41 -1.50
CA ILE A 29 32.45 19.21 -2.72
C ILE A 29 31.06 18.94 -3.28
N LEU A 30 30.64 17.66 -3.33
CA LEU A 30 29.33 17.27 -3.81
C LEU A 30 28.21 17.84 -2.93
N LEU A 31 28.31 17.70 -1.61
CA LEU A 31 27.30 18.18 -0.66
C LEU A 31 27.16 19.70 -0.66
N ILE A 32 28.29 20.42 -0.73
CA ILE A 32 28.32 21.88 -0.81
C ILE A 32 27.66 22.37 -2.12
N ASN A 33 28.02 21.77 -3.26
CA ASN A 33 27.40 22.12 -4.54
C ASN A 33 25.89 21.82 -4.55
N ASN A 34 25.49 20.67 -4.00
CA ASN A 34 24.08 20.30 -3.86
C ASN A 34 23.30 21.29 -2.98
N LEU A 35 23.91 21.79 -1.90
CA LEU A 35 23.32 22.81 -1.03
C LEU A 35 23.08 24.12 -1.79
N VAL A 36 24.09 24.61 -2.51
CA VAL A 36 24.01 25.85 -3.29
C VAL A 36 22.93 25.74 -4.37
N SER A 37 22.95 24.68 -5.18
CA SER A 37 21.95 24.46 -6.23
C SER A 37 20.54 24.27 -5.67
N SER A 38 20.39 23.62 -4.51
CA SER A 38 19.09 23.47 -3.86
C SER A 38 18.49 24.79 -3.39
N TYR A 39 19.32 25.73 -2.95
CA TYR A 39 18.87 27.07 -2.57
C TYR A 39 18.45 27.90 -3.79
N TYR A 40 19.27 27.95 -4.84
CA TYR A 40 19.01 28.79 -6.01
C TYR A 40 17.91 28.24 -6.95
N ARG A 41 17.54 26.96 -6.83
CA ARG A 41 16.33 26.40 -7.47
C ARG A 41 15.02 27.07 -7.00
N LYS A 42 15.02 27.76 -5.85
CA LYS A 42 13.83 28.49 -5.36
C LYS A 42 13.56 29.74 -6.22
N ARG A 43 12.28 29.96 -6.55
CA ARG A 43 11.83 31.08 -7.41
C ARG A 43 11.73 32.43 -6.67
N ILE A 44 11.50 32.43 -5.36
CA ILE A 44 11.32 33.62 -4.52
C ILE A 44 12.11 33.47 -3.20
N GLY A 45 12.44 34.60 -2.55
CA GLY A 45 13.10 34.60 -1.24
C GLY A 45 14.61 34.36 -1.25
N VAL A 46 15.25 34.39 -2.43
CA VAL A 46 16.71 34.28 -2.57
C VAL A 46 17.36 35.59 -2.11
N SER A 47 18.32 35.50 -1.19
CA SER A 47 19.05 36.67 -0.67
C SER A 47 19.79 37.45 -1.77
N ASN A 48 19.84 38.78 -1.64
CA ASN A 48 20.61 39.68 -2.49
C ASN A 48 21.98 40.07 -1.87
N SER A 49 22.43 39.35 -0.85
CA SER A 49 23.76 39.55 -0.26
C SER A 49 24.87 39.33 -1.29
N ALA A 50 26.03 39.98 -1.05
CA ALA A 50 27.20 39.85 -1.90
C ALA A 50 27.63 38.38 -2.07
N PRO A 51 28.18 37.98 -3.24
CA PRO A 51 28.58 36.59 -3.50
C PRO A 51 29.52 35.99 -2.45
N GLU A 52 30.43 36.80 -1.90
CA GLU A 52 31.38 36.43 -0.84
C GLU A 52 30.67 36.13 0.50
N THR A 53 29.65 36.93 0.81
CA THR A 53 28.80 36.72 1.99
C THR A 53 27.95 35.46 1.81
N MET A 54 27.43 35.22 0.60
CA MET A 54 26.70 33.99 0.28
C MET A 54 27.63 32.76 0.38
N ALA A 55 28.85 32.83 -0.18
CA ALA A 55 29.84 31.76 -0.09
C ALA A 55 30.18 31.40 1.36
N SER A 56 30.46 32.41 2.17
CA SER A 56 30.69 32.25 3.62
C SER A 56 29.49 31.61 4.32
N ALA A 57 28.27 32.06 3.99
CA ALA A 57 27.05 31.55 4.58
C ALA A 57 26.78 30.09 4.20
N PHE A 58 26.97 29.70 2.94
CA PHE A 58 26.79 28.31 2.50
C PHE A 58 27.78 27.37 3.17
N LEU A 59 29.06 27.75 3.23
CA LEU A 59 30.06 26.96 3.93
C LEU A 59 29.79 26.88 5.44
N TRP A 60 29.21 27.93 6.02
CA TRP A 60 28.77 27.89 7.41
C TRP A 60 27.55 26.99 7.64
N VAL A 61 26.59 26.97 6.72
CA VAL A 61 25.47 26.01 6.76
C VAL A 61 25.99 24.58 6.64
N TYR A 62 26.91 24.34 5.70
CA TYR A 62 27.54 23.04 5.53
C TYR A 62 28.32 22.60 6.76
N SER A 63 29.18 23.48 7.29
CA SER A 63 29.93 23.28 8.53
C SER A 63 29.03 22.86 9.68
N LYS A 64 27.90 23.56 9.88
CA LYS A 64 26.93 23.22 10.93
C LYS A 64 26.21 21.91 10.68
N SER A 65 25.87 21.61 9.43
CA SER A 65 25.18 20.38 9.07
C SER A 65 26.06 19.14 9.27
N SER A 66 27.37 19.29 9.07
CA SER A 66 28.38 18.24 9.21
C SER A 66 29.25 18.38 10.48
N PHE A 67 28.85 19.23 11.45
CA PHE A 67 29.55 19.47 12.73
C PHE A 67 31.06 19.80 12.62
N LEU A 68 31.53 20.32 11.49
CA LEU A 68 32.96 20.54 11.22
C LEU A 68 33.57 21.60 12.13
N TRP A 69 32.78 22.60 12.53
CA TRP A 69 33.19 23.68 13.42
C TRP A 69 33.54 23.22 14.84
N GLU A 70 33.10 22.03 15.27
CA GLU A 70 33.44 21.48 16.58
C GLU A 70 34.87 20.92 16.61
N GLY A 71 35.34 20.37 15.49
CA GLY A 71 36.65 19.71 15.39
C GLY A 71 37.73 20.53 14.67
N ASP A 72 37.36 21.46 13.79
CA ASP A 72 38.30 22.27 13.01
C ASP A 72 37.92 23.74 13.02
N LYS A 73 38.78 24.57 13.63
CA LYS A 73 38.59 26.03 13.73
C LYS A 73 38.46 26.70 12.36
N LYS A 74 39.05 26.14 11.29
CA LYS A 74 38.91 26.67 9.92
C LYS A 74 37.45 26.72 9.47
N TRP A 75 36.62 25.83 9.99
CA TRP A 75 35.19 25.73 9.70
C TRP A 75 34.32 26.57 10.63
N SER A 76 34.91 27.37 11.52
CA SER A 76 34.18 28.36 12.32
C SER A 76 33.64 29.49 11.44
N LEU A 77 32.53 30.11 11.85
CA LEU A 77 31.95 31.25 11.13
C LEU A 77 32.95 32.39 10.94
N GLN A 78 33.78 32.67 11.93
CA GLN A 78 34.80 33.71 11.88
C GLN A 78 35.85 33.38 10.81
N SER A 79 36.40 32.17 10.81
CA SER A 79 37.42 31.77 9.83
C SER A 79 36.86 31.70 8.40
N LEU A 80 35.64 31.18 8.23
CA LEU A 80 34.97 31.14 6.93
C LEU A 80 34.66 32.54 6.41
N ALA A 81 34.17 33.45 7.25
CA ALA A 81 33.90 34.82 6.83
C ALA A 81 35.20 35.57 6.46
N SER A 82 36.27 35.38 7.23
CA SER A 82 37.59 35.93 6.90
C SER A 82 38.15 35.39 5.57
N LEU A 83 37.87 34.12 5.23
CA LEU A 83 38.33 33.51 3.97
C LEU A 83 37.82 34.27 2.73
N PHE A 84 36.65 34.90 2.81
CA PHE A 84 36.04 35.66 1.71
C PHE A 84 35.95 37.16 1.99
N ASN A 85 36.62 37.68 3.02
CA ASN A 85 36.50 39.08 3.48
C ASN A 85 35.04 39.52 3.73
N ALA A 86 34.20 38.62 4.23
CA ALA A 86 32.81 38.90 4.57
C ALA A 86 32.64 39.29 6.05
N ASN A 87 31.55 39.99 6.38
CA ASN A 87 31.19 40.25 7.76
C ASN A 87 30.61 38.97 8.42
N PRO A 88 31.18 38.44 9.52
CA PRO A 88 30.71 37.21 10.14
C PRO A 88 29.26 37.26 10.61
N LYS A 89 28.81 38.40 11.15
CA LYS A 89 27.42 38.59 11.61
C LYS A 89 26.45 38.47 10.45
N THR A 90 26.71 39.21 9.37
CA THR A 90 25.89 39.18 8.16
C THR A 90 25.86 37.78 7.52
N ALA A 91 27.02 37.12 7.42
CA ALA A 91 27.10 35.75 6.90
C ALA A 91 26.30 34.76 7.78
N GLY A 92 26.36 34.92 9.11
CA GLY A 92 25.57 34.13 10.07
C GLY A 92 24.05 34.33 9.91
N ASP A 93 23.61 35.58 9.74
CA ASP A 93 22.19 35.90 9.51
C ASP A 93 21.68 35.30 8.19
N VAL A 94 22.49 35.40 7.13
CA VAL A 94 22.19 34.80 5.82
C VAL A 94 22.15 33.27 5.91
N ALA A 95 23.11 32.65 6.60
CA ALA A 95 23.12 31.20 6.83
C ALA A 95 21.86 30.73 7.58
N SER A 96 21.40 31.49 8.57
CA SER A 96 20.18 31.19 9.32
C SER A 96 18.94 31.27 8.42
N LYS A 97 18.90 32.25 7.49
CA LYS A 97 17.86 32.32 6.45
C LYS A 97 17.91 31.12 5.50
N ILE A 98 19.11 30.70 5.07
CA ILE A 98 19.28 29.52 4.20
C ILE A 98 18.74 28.26 4.87
N LEU A 99 19.11 28.01 6.13
CA LEU A 99 18.62 26.88 6.93
C LEU A 99 17.09 26.88 7.00
N LYS A 100 16.46 28.03 7.31
CA LYS A 100 15.00 28.18 7.38
C LYS A 100 14.33 27.93 6.03
N THR A 101 14.87 28.52 4.96
CA THR A 101 14.32 28.42 3.60
C THR A 101 14.36 26.99 3.06
N LEU A 102 15.44 26.25 3.33
CA LEU A 102 15.60 24.87 2.89
C LEU A 102 15.07 23.84 3.91
N LYS A 103 14.56 24.32 5.05
CA LYS A 103 14.10 23.51 6.17
C LYS A 103 15.17 22.50 6.62
N ILE A 104 16.43 22.90 6.60
CA ILE A 104 17.56 22.05 6.99
C ILE A 104 17.55 21.94 8.51
N ARG A 105 17.54 20.70 8.98
CA ARG A 105 17.64 20.34 10.41
C ARG A 105 18.98 19.64 10.65
N LEU A 106 19.28 19.36 11.92
CA LEU A 106 20.45 18.53 12.27
C LEU A 106 20.31 17.15 11.61
N TRP A 107 21.42 16.58 11.13
CA TRP A 107 21.46 15.28 10.45
C TRP A 107 20.54 15.20 9.20
N ASP A 108 20.45 16.29 8.43
CA ASP A 108 19.76 16.28 7.13
C ASP A 108 20.62 15.57 6.09
N LYS A 109 20.22 14.34 5.71
CA LYS A 109 20.94 13.48 4.76
C LYS A 109 21.24 14.13 3.40
N ARG A 110 20.57 15.23 3.05
CA ARG A 110 20.80 15.96 1.79
C ARG A 110 22.10 16.77 1.81
N PHE A 111 22.56 17.21 2.99
CA PHE A 111 23.65 18.19 3.14
C PHE A 111 24.65 17.85 4.26
N CYS A 112 24.57 16.65 4.83
CA CYS A 112 25.41 16.17 5.93
C CYS A 112 26.31 15.02 5.44
N ARG A 113 27.56 14.98 5.92
CA ARG A 113 28.48 13.86 5.63
C ARG A 113 27.94 12.52 6.14
N GLN A 114 28.26 11.45 5.42
CA GLN A 114 27.80 10.10 5.76
C GLN A 114 28.35 9.58 7.10
N ASP A 115 29.60 9.89 7.44
CA ASP A 115 30.20 9.51 8.72
C ASP A 115 29.50 10.18 9.91
N VAL A 116 29.16 11.47 9.77
CA VAL A 116 28.37 12.22 10.75
C VAL A 116 26.94 11.66 10.85
N MET A 117 26.35 11.25 9.74
CA MET A 117 25.03 10.59 9.73
C MET A 117 25.06 9.26 10.50
N LYS A 118 26.13 8.47 10.35
CA LYS A 118 26.37 7.23 11.12
C LYS A 118 26.61 7.48 12.62
N GLY A 119 27.05 8.68 12.96
CA GLY A 119 27.19 9.14 14.34
C GLY A 119 25.90 9.73 14.94
N SER A 120 24.78 9.73 14.19
CA SER A 120 23.56 10.37 14.65
C SER A 120 22.99 9.67 15.89
N PRO A 121 22.72 10.40 16.99
CA PRO A 121 22.08 9.79 18.15
C PRO A 121 20.68 9.28 17.79
N PHE A 122 20.07 9.82 16.73
CA PHE A 122 18.76 9.40 16.22
C PHE A 122 18.81 8.21 15.26
N GLU A 123 20.00 7.78 14.78
CA GLU A 123 20.08 6.59 13.92
C GLU A 123 19.57 5.35 14.65
N LYS A 124 19.70 5.33 15.97
CA LYS A 124 19.17 4.27 16.83
C LYS A 124 17.67 4.38 17.08
N TYR A 125 16.98 5.38 16.54
CA TYR A 125 15.57 5.66 16.78
C TYR A 125 14.81 5.77 15.46
N VAL A 126 13.48 5.62 15.54
CA VAL A 126 12.55 5.68 14.42
C VAL A 126 11.23 6.26 14.89
N MET A 127 10.51 6.95 14.01
CA MET A 127 9.18 7.46 14.30
C MET A 127 8.13 6.44 13.82
N THR A 128 7.22 6.02 14.69
CA THR A 128 6.10 5.13 14.36
C THR A 128 5.05 5.86 13.51
N THR A 129 4.12 5.11 12.91
CA THR A 129 2.95 5.66 12.19
C THR A 129 2.09 6.54 13.09
N SER A 130 2.03 6.25 14.40
CA SER A 130 1.38 7.07 15.43
C SER A 130 2.19 8.30 15.88
N GLY A 131 3.36 8.55 15.30
CA GLY A 131 4.20 9.72 15.59
C GLY A 131 5.11 9.59 16.82
N MET A 132 5.23 8.41 17.43
CA MET A 132 6.13 8.20 18.57
C MET A 132 7.56 7.94 18.11
N ILE A 133 8.55 8.55 18.78
CA ILE A 133 9.98 8.27 18.53
C ILE A 133 10.44 7.17 19.48
N VAL A 134 10.81 6.01 18.93
CA VAL A 134 11.22 4.81 19.70
C VAL A 134 12.58 4.28 19.23
N PRO A 135 13.35 3.57 20.08
CA PRO A 135 14.58 2.91 19.64
C PRO A 135 14.31 1.83 18.58
N LYS A 136 15.18 1.68 17.58
CA LYS A 136 15.10 0.61 16.57
C LYS A 136 15.19 -0.79 17.18
N GLU A 137 16.00 -0.96 18.23
CA GLU A 137 16.05 -2.22 19.01
C GLU A 137 14.71 -2.56 19.65
N MET A 138 13.88 -1.55 19.91
CA MET A 138 12.52 -1.76 20.39
C MET A 138 11.67 -2.40 19.29
N LEU A 139 11.81 -1.98 18.03
CA LEU A 139 11.16 -2.66 16.88
C LEU A 139 11.61 -4.12 16.76
N GLU A 140 12.90 -4.41 16.88
CA GLU A 140 13.41 -5.79 16.82
C GLU A 140 12.93 -6.65 17.99
N LYS A 141 12.72 -6.04 19.17
CA LYS A 141 12.09 -6.69 20.32
C LYS A 141 10.59 -6.83 20.15
N PHE A 142 9.90 -5.88 19.53
CA PHE A 142 8.48 -5.98 19.17
C PHE A 142 8.23 -7.10 18.15
N SER A 143 9.15 -7.30 17.20
CA SER A 143 9.10 -8.46 16.29
C SER A 143 9.28 -9.81 16.99
N ARG A 144 9.87 -9.82 18.21
CA ARG A 144 10.11 -11.04 19.00
C ARG A 144 9.24 -11.15 20.25
N GLY A 145 8.46 -10.13 20.58
CA GLY A 145 7.77 -9.98 21.85
C GLY A 145 6.49 -9.18 21.64
N SER A 146 5.39 -9.91 21.48
CA SER A 146 4.01 -9.42 21.53
C SER A 146 3.83 -8.51 22.75
N PHE A 147 3.52 -7.23 22.52
CA PHE A 147 2.66 -6.35 23.32
C PHE A 147 2.64 -4.94 22.70
N GLY A 148 1.74 -4.78 21.74
CA GLY A 148 1.24 -3.52 21.20
C GLY A 148 0.03 -3.95 20.38
N VAL A 149 -1.18 -3.47 20.75
CA VAL A 149 -2.51 -3.93 20.28
C VAL A 149 -2.36 -5.05 19.26
N ASN A 150 -2.42 -6.31 19.71
CA ASN A 150 -2.30 -7.44 18.79
C ASN A 150 -3.53 -7.35 17.88
N ASN A 151 -3.40 -6.65 16.74
CA ASN A 151 -4.42 -6.66 15.71
C ASN A 151 -4.70 -8.13 15.43
N THR A 152 -5.94 -8.53 15.60
CA THR A 152 -6.34 -9.90 15.32
C THR A 152 -6.29 -10.12 13.81
N LYS A 153 -6.45 -11.38 13.39
CA LYS A 153 -6.59 -11.66 11.97
C LYS A 153 -7.81 -10.94 11.38
N GLU A 154 -8.88 -10.79 12.19
CA GLU A 154 -10.08 -10.03 11.84
C GLU A 154 -9.77 -8.53 11.68
N ASP A 155 -9.01 -7.91 12.59
CA ASP A 155 -8.64 -6.49 12.47
C ASP A 155 -7.85 -6.21 11.16
N TYR A 156 -6.93 -7.10 10.79
CA TYR A 156 -6.20 -6.98 9.53
C TYR A 156 -7.06 -7.25 8.30
N PHE A 157 -8.06 -8.12 8.43
CA PHE A 157 -9.01 -8.36 7.36
C PHE A 157 -9.93 -7.16 7.16
N ASP A 158 -10.44 -6.56 8.24
CA ASP A 158 -11.26 -5.35 8.18
C ASP A 158 -10.47 -4.20 7.53
N GLU A 159 -9.20 -3.98 7.92
CA GLU A 159 -8.35 -2.99 7.24
C GLU A 159 -8.12 -3.32 5.74
N ALA A 160 -8.04 -4.61 5.37
CA ALA A 160 -7.95 -4.97 3.97
C ALA A 160 -9.24 -4.65 3.19
N MET A 161 -10.40 -4.87 3.79
CA MET A 161 -11.69 -4.52 3.20
C MET A 161 -11.83 -3.01 3.01
N ASP A 162 -11.42 -2.21 4.00
CA ASP A 162 -11.39 -0.75 3.89
C ASP A 162 -10.53 -0.30 2.69
N TYR A 163 -9.36 -0.92 2.47
CA TYR A 163 -8.52 -0.62 1.31
C TYR A 163 -9.15 -1.06 -0.02
N LEU A 164 -9.90 -2.17 -0.06
CA LEU A 164 -10.64 -2.55 -1.27
C LEU A 164 -11.75 -1.55 -1.60
N GLU A 165 -12.43 -0.99 -0.60
CA GLU A 165 -13.43 0.06 -0.82
C GLU A 165 -12.79 1.37 -1.35
N GLU A 166 -11.51 1.61 -1.06
CA GLU A 166 -10.73 2.74 -1.56
C GLU A 166 -10.03 2.47 -2.92
N ASP A 167 -10.32 1.33 -3.57
CA ASP A 167 -9.64 0.86 -4.79
C ASP A 167 -8.11 0.69 -4.61
N GLU A 168 -7.63 0.48 -3.38
CA GLU A 168 -6.22 0.30 -3.01
C GLU A 168 -5.81 -1.19 -2.92
N GLU A 169 -5.98 -1.92 -4.02
CA GLU A 169 -5.81 -3.38 -4.07
C GLU A 169 -4.44 -3.89 -3.57
N GLU A 170 -3.34 -3.22 -3.92
CA GLU A 170 -1.99 -3.62 -3.46
C GLU A 170 -1.87 -3.59 -1.93
N LYS A 171 -2.50 -2.61 -1.27
CA LYS A 171 -2.53 -2.53 0.19
C LYS A 171 -3.46 -3.58 0.78
N ALA A 172 -4.63 -3.80 0.17
CA ALA A 172 -5.52 -4.87 0.59
C ALA A 172 -4.79 -6.23 0.59
N ILE A 173 -4.04 -6.55 -0.47
CA ILE A 173 -3.21 -7.76 -0.54
C ILE A 173 -2.18 -7.80 0.59
N GLU A 174 -1.49 -6.68 0.89
CA GLU A 174 -0.54 -6.61 2.01
C GLU A 174 -1.22 -6.99 3.34
N TYR A 175 -2.41 -6.46 3.59
CA TYR A 175 -3.15 -6.65 4.83
C TYR A 175 -3.81 -8.03 4.95
N LEU A 176 -4.34 -8.57 3.86
CA LEU A 176 -4.78 -9.97 3.80
C LEU A 176 -3.61 -10.92 4.11
N ASN A 177 -2.41 -10.64 3.62
CA ASN A 177 -1.23 -11.42 3.97
C ASN A 177 -0.81 -11.27 5.45
N LYS A 178 -1.04 -10.12 6.08
CA LYS A 178 -0.85 -9.95 7.54
C LYS A 178 -1.86 -10.80 8.32
N ALA A 179 -3.14 -10.82 7.91
CA ALA A 179 -4.15 -11.68 8.51
C ALA A 179 -3.76 -13.16 8.40
N LEU A 180 -3.28 -13.59 7.22
CA LEU A 180 -2.81 -14.96 6.99
C LEU A 180 -1.51 -15.31 7.71
N ALA A 181 -0.67 -14.31 8.03
CA ALA A 181 0.50 -14.53 8.86
C ALA A 181 0.13 -14.85 10.33
N LEU A 182 -1.05 -14.41 10.80
CA LEU A 182 -1.59 -14.75 12.11
C LEU A 182 -2.38 -16.07 12.08
N ASP A 183 -3.12 -16.33 11.01
CA ASP A 183 -3.84 -17.58 10.79
C ASP A 183 -3.81 -17.97 9.31
N GLU A 184 -2.92 -18.92 8.97
CA GLU A 184 -2.72 -19.41 7.60
C GLU A 184 -3.95 -20.10 6.99
N LYS A 185 -4.96 -20.40 7.83
CA LYS A 185 -6.22 -21.08 7.47
C LYS A 185 -7.42 -20.14 7.50
N TYR A 186 -7.21 -18.83 7.61
CA TYR A 186 -8.30 -17.88 7.64
C TYR A 186 -9.01 -17.82 6.28
N ILE A 187 -10.15 -18.51 6.17
CA ILE A 187 -10.85 -18.77 4.91
C ILE A 187 -11.28 -17.47 4.22
N GLU A 188 -11.80 -16.52 4.98
CA GLU A 188 -12.20 -15.20 4.49
C GLU A 188 -11.05 -14.51 3.76
N ALA A 189 -9.88 -14.40 4.37
CA ALA A 189 -8.73 -13.75 3.75
C ALA A 189 -8.21 -14.50 2.51
N ILE A 190 -8.27 -15.83 2.51
CA ILE A 190 -7.90 -16.65 1.34
C ILE A 190 -8.89 -16.43 0.19
N SER A 191 -10.19 -16.39 0.50
CA SER A 191 -11.25 -16.16 -0.49
C SER A 191 -11.15 -14.77 -1.10
N GLU A 192 -10.87 -13.72 -0.30
CA GLU A 192 -10.67 -12.37 -0.84
C GLU A 192 -9.46 -12.27 -1.76
N LEU A 193 -8.34 -12.95 -1.43
CA LEU A 193 -7.22 -13.07 -2.38
C LEU A 193 -7.64 -13.79 -3.68
N GLY A 194 -8.50 -14.80 -3.58
CA GLY A 194 -9.09 -15.49 -4.73
C GLY A 194 -9.93 -14.55 -5.61
N LEU A 195 -10.71 -13.65 -4.99
CA LEU A 195 -11.51 -12.65 -5.67
C LEU A 195 -10.65 -11.60 -6.36
N ILE A 196 -9.66 -11.04 -5.65
CA ILE A 196 -8.71 -10.06 -6.19
C ILE A 196 -8.04 -10.61 -7.47
N TYR A 197 -7.52 -11.83 -7.41
CA TYR A 197 -6.87 -12.43 -8.57
C TYR A 197 -7.84 -12.95 -9.64
N PHE A 198 -9.15 -12.92 -9.41
CA PHE A 198 -10.13 -13.44 -10.36
C PHE A 198 -9.99 -12.77 -11.73
N ASP A 199 -9.85 -11.44 -11.75
CA ASP A 199 -9.71 -10.66 -12.98
C ASP A 199 -8.28 -10.58 -13.50
N GLU A 200 -7.29 -10.49 -12.63
CA GLU A 200 -5.88 -10.34 -13.04
C GLU A 200 -5.23 -11.65 -13.47
N ASN A 201 -5.52 -12.74 -12.73
CA ASN A 201 -4.85 -14.02 -12.88
C ASN A 201 -5.74 -15.17 -12.43
N ILE A 202 -6.61 -15.61 -13.34
CA ILE A 202 -7.60 -16.66 -13.08
C ILE A 202 -6.99 -17.98 -12.56
N SER A 203 -5.76 -18.31 -12.97
CA SER A 203 -5.05 -19.50 -12.47
C SER A 203 -4.70 -19.37 -10.98
N LYS A 204 -4.27 -18.17 -10.55
CA LYS A 204 -3.98 -17.89 -9.15
C LYS A 204 -5.26 -17.81 -8.31
N SER A 205 -6.33 -17.24 -8.87
CA SER A 205 -7.68 -17.28 -8.27
C SER A 205 -8.12 -18.71 -7.99
N LEU A 206 -7.95 -19.62 -8.96
CA LEU A 206 -8.27 -21.04 -8.82
C LEU A 206 -7.51 -21.69 -7.66
N GLU A 207 -6.21 -21.40 -7.51
CA GLU A 207 -5.39 -21.93 -6.41
C GLU A 207 -5.93 -21.49 -5.03
N TYR A 208 -6.24 -20.21 -4.87
CA TYR A 208 -6.77 -19.68 -3.62
C TYR A 208 -8.15 -20.26 -3.29
N TYR A 209 -9.07 -20.28 -4.25
CA TYR A 209 -10.41 -20.82 -4.02
C TYR A 209 -10.40 -22.33 -3.76
N LYS A 210 -9.53 -23.11 -4.43
CA LYS A 210 -9.33 -24.52 -4.08
C LYS A 210 -8.87 -24.67 -2.64
N LYS A 211 -7.88 -23.89 -2.21
CA LYS A 211 -7.41 -23.89 -0.82
C LYS A 211 -8.53 -23.52 0.16
N ALA A 212 -9.32 -22.49 -0.13
CA ALA A 212 -10.42 -22.04 0.72
C ALA A 212 -11.53 -23.10 0.86
N VAL A 213 -11.90 -23.77 -0.24
CA VAL A 213 -12.90 -24.85 -0.26
C VAL A 213 -12.40 -26.09 0.51
N GLU A 214 -11.13 -26.48 0.33
CA GLU A 214 -10.53 -27.59 1.07
C GLU A 214 -10.52 -27.33 2.58
N LEU A 215 -10.13 -26.12 3.00
CA LEU A 215 -10.15 -25.72 4.40
C LEU A 215 -11.57 -25.67 4.95
N SER A 216 -12.52 -25.11 4.21
CA SER A 216 -13.93 -25.05 4.59
C SER A 216 -14.51 -26.43 4.86
N LYS A 217 -14.27 -27.39 3.95
CA LYS A 217 -14.71 -28.78 4.12
C LYS A 217 -14.09 -29.42 5.35
N LYS A 218 -12.82 -29.12 5.64
CA LYS A 218 -12.12 -29.63 6.83
C LYS A 218 -12.69 -29.07 8.13
N GLU A 219 -12.98 -27.77 8.18
CA GLU A 219 -13.59 -27.11 9.36
C GLU A 219 -15.00 -27.64 9.63
N LEU A 220 -15.72 -28.07 8.59
CA LEU A 220 -17.04 -28.71 8.70
C LEU A 220 -16.99 -30.22 9.00
N GLY A 221 -15.83 -30.76 9.39
CA GLY A 221 -15.69 -32.16 9.80
C GLY A 221 -15.36 -33.12 8.65
N GLY A 222 -14.97 -32.61 7.48
CA GLY A 222 -14.50 -33.40 6.34
C GLY A 222 -15.59 -33.74 5.31
N GLU A 223 -16.84 -33.38 5.56
CA GLU A 223 -17.98 -33.57 4.66
C GLU A 223 -18.85 -32.31 4.63
N TRP A 224 -19.58 -32.09 3.55
CA TRP A 224 -20.51 -30.98 3.47
C TRP A 224 -21.81 -31.34 4.20
N PRO A 225 -22.31 -30.47 5.09
CA PRO A 225 -23.58 -30.72 5.75
C PRO A 225 -24.72 -30.72 4.75
N LYS A 226 -25.84 -31.34 5.11
CA LYS A 226 -27.04 -31.33 4.27
C LYS A 226 -27.61 -29.92 4.11
N ASP A 227 -27.61 -29.15 5.20
CA ASP A 227 -28.15 -27.80 5.27
C ASP A 227 -27.09 -26.88 5.90
N LEU A 228 -26.87 -25.71 5.32
CA LEU A 228 -25.92 -24.70 5.80
C LEU A 228 -26.58 -23.32 5.78
N GLU A 229 -27.11 -22.90 6.93
CA GLU A 229 -27.95 -21.71 7.02
C GLU A 229 -27.16 -20.41 6.75
N TRP A 230 -27.62 -19.61 5.78
CA TRP A 230 -27.03 -18.32 5.42
C TRP A 230 -27.10 -17.26 6.54
N ALA A 231 -28.13 -17.32 7.39
CA ALA A 231 -28.32 -16.38 8.48
C ALA A 231 -27.22 -16.49 9.56
N VAL A 232 -26.57 -17.65 9.66
CA VAL A 232 -25.43 -17.87 10.56
C VAL A 232 -24.17 -17.30 9.89
N SER A 233 -23.68 -16.16 10.38
CA SER A 233 -22.54 -15.45 9.77
C SER A 233 -21.30 -16.33 9.56
N LYS A 234 -21.03 -17.27 10.47
CA LYS A 234 -19.88 -18.19 10.37
C LYS A 234 -19.93 -19.16 9.19
N ASN A 235 -21.11 -19.37 8.61
CA ASN A 235 -21.28 -20.28 7.48
C ASN A 235 -20.95 -19.61 6.14
N ARG A 236 -21.11 -18.28 6.07
CA ARG A 236 -20.98 -17.52 4.82
C ARG A 236 -19.60 -17.66 4.18
N PRO A 237 -18.47 -17.61 4.92
CA PRO A 237 -17.15 -17.82 4.34
C PRO A 237 -17.03 -19.14 3.57
N TYR A 238 -17.62 -20.22 4.09
CA TYR A 238 -17.61 -21.53 3.43
C TYR A 238 -18.40 -21.51 2.11
N MET A 239 -19.58 -20.90 2.13
CA MET A 239 -20.42 -20.76 0.93
C MET A 239 -19.79 -19.83 -0.11
N MET A 240 -19.15 -18.74 0.33
CA MET A 240 -18.44 -17.81 -0.54
C MET A 240 -17.23 -18.47 -1.20
N ALA A 241 -16.48 -19.31 -0.48
CA ALA A 241 -15.37 -20.08 -1.05
C ALA A 241 -15.84 -21.02 -2.18
N ILE A 242 -16.96 -21.74 -1.97
CA ILE A 242 -17.55 -22.62 -2.99
C ILE A 242 -18.04 -21.81 -4.19
N GLN A 243 -18.72 -20.68 -3.96
CA GLN A 243 -19.20 -19.80 -5.02
C GLN A 243 -18.04 -19.28 -5.87
N GLY A 244 -16.99 -18.77 -5.24
CA GLY A 244 -15.80 -18.29 -5.92
C GLY A 244 -15.15 -19.37 -6.77
N LEU A 245 -14.98 -20.59 -6.23
CA LEU A 245 -14.46 -21.72 -7.00
C LEU A 245 -15.37 -22.08 -8.19
N GLY A 246 -16.70 -22.06 -8.00
CA GLY A 246 -17.66 -22.34 -9.07
C GLY A 246 -17.60 -21.31 -10.19
N LEU A 247 -17.53 -20.02 -9.85
CA LEU A 247 -17.37 -18.93 -10.81
C LEU A 247 -16.02 -19.01 -11.54
N THR A 248 -14.93 -19.34 -10.85
CA THR A 248 -13.60 -19.52 -11.47
C THR A 248 -13.59 -20.68 -12.45
N ASN A 249 -14.18 -21.82 -12.10
CA ASN A 249 -14.32 -22.94 -13.03
C ASN A 249 -15.17 -22.56 -14.25
N TRP A 250 -16.29 -21.87 -14.03
CA TRP A 250 -17.14 -21.42 -15.14
C TRP A 250 -16.40 -20.49 -16.10
N ARG A 251 -15.66 -19.50 -15.57
CA ARG A 251 -14.84 -18.58 -16.38
C ARG A 251 -13.72 -19.29 -17.13
N GLN A 252 -13.18 -20.38 -16.58
CA GLN A 252 -12.23 -21.26 -17.27
C GLN A 252 -12.91 -22.29 -18.20
N ASN A 253 -14.22 -22.19 -18.43
CA ASN A 253 -15.02 -23.10 -19.23
C ASN A 253 -15.04 -24.57 -18.71
N ASN A 254 -14.76 -24.75 -17.42
CA ASN A 254 -14.87 -26.03 -16.70
C ASN A 254 -16.32 -26.16 -16.20
N VAL A 255 -17.25 -26.32 -17.15
CA VAL A 255 -18.70 -26.19 -16.94
C VAL A 255 -19.28 -27.21 -15.96
N GLU A 256 -18.86 -28.47 -16.05
CA GLU A 256 -19.41 -29.52 -15.18
C GLU A 256 -18.94 -29.35 -13.73
N ASP A 257 -17.67 -29.01 -13.50
CA ASP A 257 -17.15 -28.70 -12.16
C ASP A 257 -17.89 -27.51 -11.52
N ALA A 258 -18.18 -26.47 -12.32
CA ALA A 258 -18.98 -25.33 -11.85
C ALA A 258 -20.40 -25.74 -11.46
N LYS A 259 -21.07 -26.57 -12.28
CA LYS A 259 -22.41 -27.09 -11.98
C LYS A 259 -22.44 -27.92 -10.70
N GLU A 260 -21.44 -28.77 -10.46
CA GLU A 260 -21.36 -29.58 -9.24
C GLU A 260 -21.28 -28.68 -7.99
N LEU A 261 -20.45 -27.64 -8.04
CA LEU A 261 -20.28 -26.69 -6.93
C LEU A 261 -21.54 -25.84 -6.70
N PHE A 262 -22.19 -25.38 -7.77
CA PHE A 262 -23.44 -24.63 -7.67
C PHE A 262 -24.59 -25.50 -7.19
N LYS A 263 -24.66 -26.76 -7.64
CA LYS A 263 -25.64 -27.71 -7.13
C LYS A 263 -25.46 -27.95 -5.63
N LEU A 264 -24.22 -28.13 -5.19
CA LEU A 264 -23.88 -28.23 -3.77
C LEU A 264 -24.38 -27.00 -2.97
N LEU A 265 -24.18 -25.78 -3.47
CA LEU A 265 -24.70 -24.57 -2.82
C LEU A 265 -26.21 -24.53 -2.74
N LEU A 266 -26.91 -24.87 -3.83
CA LEU A 266 -28.38 -24.89 -3.87
C LEU A 266 -28.98 -25.96 -2.95
N ASP A 267 -28.30 -27.09 -2.78
CA ASP A 267 -28.74 -28.15 -1.87
C ASP A 267 -28.57 -27.74 -0.40
N MET A 268 -27.43 -27.12 -0.05
CA MET A 268 -27.18 -26.66 1.33
C MET A 268 -27.94 -25.39 1.71
N ASN A 269 -28.20 -24.51 0.73
CA ASN A 269 -28.87 -23.23 0.91
C ASN A 269 -30.01 -23.05 -0.12
N PRO A 270 -31.17 -23.72 0.08
CA PRO A 270 -32.25 -23.73 -0.90
C PRO A 270 -32.92 -22.36 -1.12
N ASN A 271 -32.85 -21.46 -0.13
CA ASN A 271 -33.30 -20.07 -0.27
C ASN A 271 -32.43 -19.26 -1.26
N ASP A 272 -31.24 -19.79 -1.58
CA ASP A 272 -30.28 -19.23 -2.52
C ASP A 272 -30.08 -17.72 -2.34
N ASN A 273 -29.59 -17.36 -1.15
CA ASN A 273 -29.27 -15.97 -0.81
C ASN A 273 -28.13 -15.39 -1.66
N GLN A 274 -27.34 -16.24 -2.33
CA GLN A 274 -26.20 -15.85 -3.17
C GLN A 274 -26.60 -15.62 -4.64
N GLY A 275 -27.79 -16.06 -5.07
CA GLY A 275 -28.24 -15.96 -6.46
C GLY A 275 -27.67 -17.02 -7.40
N ILE A 276 -27.15 -18.14 -6.87
CA ILE A 276 -26.55 -19.25 -7.61
C ILE A 276 -27.51 -19.87 -8.63
N ARG A 277 -28.83 -19.83 -8.38
CA ARG A 277 -29.84 -20.36 -9.31
C ARG A 277 -29.77 -19.69 -10.68
N TYR A 278 -29.42 -18.40 -10.74
CA TYR A 278 -29.27 -17.67 -12.01
C TYR A 278 -27.99 -18.09 -12.74
N CYS A 279 -26.88 -18.26 -12.02
CA CYS A 279 -25.65 -18.82 -12.59
C CYS A 279 -25.87 -20.24 -13.14
N MET A 280 -26.62 -21.07 -12.41
CA MET A 280 -26.97 -22.43 -12.83
C MET A 280 -27.85 -22.42 -14.10
N ALA A 281 -28.84 -21.53 -14.17
CA ALA A 281 -29.67 -21.34 -15.36
C ALA A 281 -28.82 -20.94 -16.58
N ALA A 282 -27.91 -19.99 -16.41
CA ALA A 282 -27.00 -19.55 -17.47
C ALA A 282 -26.10 -20.68 -17.97
N LEU A 283 -25.56 -21.51 -17.07
CA LEU A 283 -24.80 -22.71 -17.43
C LEU A 283 -25.63 -23.72 -18.24
N TYR A 284 -26.88 -23.98 -17.84
CA TYR A 284 -27.79 -24.87 -18.59
C TYR A 284 -28.17 -24.31 -19.96
N ARG A 285 -28.28 -22.99 -20.07
CA ARG A 285 -28.50 -22.31 -21.35
C ARG A 285 -27.29 -22.36 -22.28
N GLY A 286 -26.12 -22.67 -21.74
CA GLY A 286 -24.84 -22.74 -22.45
C GLY A 286 -24.13 -21.41 -22.56
N LEU A 287 -24.41 -20.45 -21.67
CA LEU A 287 -23.74 -19.15 -21.65
C LEU A 287 -22.36 -19.25 -21.00
N THR A 288 -21.39 -18.51 -21.55
CA THR A 288 -20.11 -18.28 -20.83
C THR A 288 -20.32 -17.30 -19.67
N TRP A 289 -19.35 -17.26 -18.76
CA TRP A 289 -19.35 -16.28 -17.66
C TRP A 289 -19.44 -14.84 -18.18
N GLU A 290 -18.71 -14.50 -19.24
CA GLU A 290 -18.72 -13.16 -19.85
C GLU A 290 -20.03 -12.83 -20.56
N GLU A 291 -20.68 -13.82 -21.17
CA GLU A 291 -21.99 -13.63 -21.81
C GLU A 291 -23.07 -13.36 -20.77
N PHE A 292 -23.07 -14.13 -19.69
CA PHE A 292 -24.01 -13.93 -18.59
C PHE A 292 -23.77 -12.59 -17.87
N GLY A 293 -22.50 -12.23 -17.60
CA GLY A 293 -22.17 -10.93 -16.99
C GLY A 293 -22.68 -9.73 -17.79
N LYS A 294 -22.71 -9.81 -19.12
CA LYS A 294 -23.32 -8.75 -19.96
C LYS A 294 -24.83 -8.63 -19.78
N ILE A 295 -25.52 -9.74 -19.55
CA ILE A 295 -26.96 -9.75 -19.26
C ILE A 295 -27.20 -9.12 -17.89
N GLU A 296 -26.42 -9.48 -16.87
CA GLU A 296 -26.52 -8.89 -15.53
C GLU A 296 -26.26 -7.38 -15.55
N ASP A 297 -25.19 -6.95 -16.22
CA ASP A 297 -24.88 -5.53 -16.41
C ASP A 297 -26.01 -4.77 -17.11
N HIS A 298 -26.66 -5.40 -18.09
CA HIS A 298 -27.79 -4.81 -18.81
C HIS A 298 -28.99 -4.63 -17.88
N CYS A 299 -29.33 -5.67 -17.12
CA CYS A 299 -30.42 -5.66 -16.15
C CYS A 299 -30.18 -4.59 -15.07
N ALA A 300 -28.98 -4.55 -14.49
CA ALA A 300 -28.59 -3.60 -13.46
C ALA A 300 -28.67 -2.14 -13.94
N LYS A 301 -28.22 -1.84 -15.17
CA LYS A 301 -28.30 -0.49 -15.75
C LYS A 301 -29.73 -0.01 -15.97
N LYS A 302 -30.66 -0.92 -16.25
CA LYS A 302 -32.08 -0.61 -16.49
C LYS A 302 -32.94 -0.69 -15.24
N GLY A 303 -32.50 -1.42 -14.21
CA GLY A 303 -33.33 -1.80 -13.08
C GLY A 303 -34.42 -2.81 -13.44
N GLU A 304 -34.23 -3.58 -14.53
CA GLU A 304 -35.19 -4.55 -15.04
C GLU A 304 -34.55 -5.94 -15.07
N TYR A 305 -35.03 -6.87 -14.23
CA TYR A 305 -34.46 -8.22 -14.07
C TYR A 305 -35.30 -9.33 -14.73
N ASN A 306 -36.29 -8.97 -15.54
CA ASN A 306 -37.17 -9.93 -16.20
C ASN A 306 -36.40 -10.93 -17.07
N GLU A 307 -35.31 -10.51 -17.70
CA GLU A 307 -34.51 -11.37 -18.58
C GLU A 307 -33.87 -12.54 -17.81
N VAL A 308 -33.27 -12.28 -16.65
CA VAL A 308 -32.68 -13.33 -15.80
C VAL A 308 -33.74 -14.21 -15.14
N ASP A 309 -34.90 -13.65 -14.80
CA ASP A 309 -36.03 -14.42 -14.25
C ASP A 309 -36.67 -15.34 -15.30
N ILE A 310 -36.82 -14.88 -16.54
CA ILE A 310 -37.28 -15.71 -17.66
C ILE A 310 -36.28 -16.84 -17.91
N LEU A 311 -34.98 -16.51 -17.97
CA LEU A 311 -33.92 -17.49 -18.13
C LEU A 311 -33.96 -18.57 -17.03
N LEU A 312 -34.07 -18.15 -15.77
CA LEU A 312 -34.21 -19.06 -14.63
C LEU A 312 -35.42 -19.99 -14.80
N LYS A 313 -36.59 -19.42 -15.10
CA LYS A 313 -37.82 -20.18 -15.25
C LYS A 313 -37.70 -21.21 -16.38
N GLU A 314 -37.29 -20.80 -17.57
CA GLU A 314 -37.17 -21.68 -18.74
C GLU A 314 -36.20 -22.84 -18.49
N GLN A 315 -35.03 -22.56 -17.91
CA GLN A 315 -34.04 -23.60 -17.68
C GLN A 315 -34.43 -24.51 -16.51
N ASN A 316 -35.07 -23.97 -15.48
CA ASN A 316 -35.52 -24.81 -14.36
C ASN A 316 -36.70 -25.72 -14.76
N GLU A 317 -37.57 -25.30 -15.68
CA GLU A 317 -38.61 -26.16 -16.27
C GLU A 317 -38.00 -27.35 -17.04
N LEU A 318 -36.86 -27.15 -17.72
CA LEU A 318 -36.19 -28.19 -18.50
C LEU A 318 -35.37 -29.17 -17.65
N TYR A 319 -34.68 -28.67 -16.62
CA TYR A 319 -33.66 -29.42 -15.90
C TYR A 319 -33.95 -29.65 -14.42
N SER A 320 -34.95 -28.97 -13.84
CA SER A 320 -35.40 -29.13 -12.45
C SER A 320 -34.24 -29.06 -11.43
N PHE A 321 -33.32 -28.14 -11.62
CA PHE A 321 -32.08 -28.06 -10.82
C PHE A 321 -32.27 -27.35 -9.47
N TRP A 322 -33.31 -26.51 -9.35
CA TRP A 322 -33.62 -25.75 -8.15
C TRP A 322 -35.12 -25.84 -7.81
N LYS A 323 -35.43 -25.84 -6.52
CA LYS A 323 -36.81 -25.76 -6.01
C LYS A 323 -36.85 -24.66 -4.96
N SER A 324 -37.80 -23.74 -5.08
CA SER A 324 -37.99 -22.75 -4.04
C SER A 324 -38.49 -23.44 -2.76
N PRO A 325 -37.99 -23.08 -1.58
CA PRO A 325 -38.57 -23.55 -0.33
C PRO A 325 -40.03 -23.12 -0.13
N GLU A 326 -40.54 -22.17 -0.91
CA GLU A 326 -41.97 -21.85 -0.97
C GLU A 326 -42.78 -22.92 -1.72
N ASP A 327 -42.20 -23.54 -2.76
CA ASP A 327 -42.85 -24.61 -3.54
C ASP A 327 -43.07 -25.88 -2.70
N ASN A 328 -42.29 -26.06 -1.63
CA ASN A 328 -42.42 -27.20 -0.70
C ASN A 328 -43.55 -27.03 0.32
N LYS A 329 -44.14 -25.84 0.47
CA LYS A 329 -45.26 -25.61 1.41
C LYS A 329 -46.60 -26.07 0.88
N ASP A 330 -46.72 -26.27 -0.44
CA ASP A 330 -47.94 -26.74 -1.09
C ASP A 330 -48.01 -28.28 -1.21
N GLU A 331 -46.98 -29.00 -0.75
CA GLU A 331 -46.89 -30.47 -0.75
C GLU A 331 -47.04 -31.13 0.65
N GLN A 332 -47.42 -30.37 1.70
CA GLN A 332 -47.65 -30.92 3.06
C GLN A 332 -49.10 -30.87 3.52
#